data_AF-A0A0N8GHI0-F1
#
_entry.id   AF-A0A0N8GHI0-F1
#
_cell.length_a   1.000
_cell.length_b   1.000
_cell.length_c   1.000
_cell.angle_alpha   90.00
_cell.angle_beta   90.00
_cell.angle_gamma   90.00
#
_symmetry.space_group_name_H-M   'P 1'
#
loop_
_entity.id
_entity.type
_entity.pdbx_description
1 polymer ?
#
loop_
_entity_poly.entity_id
_entity_poly.type
_entity_poly.pdbx_seq_one_letter_code
_entity_poly.pdbx_strand_id
1 'polypeptide(L)'
;MANWVPFVFLSLFSIFTLFFIVMKNRQISGRIILFWLFISGLAYVFEYVIFVLFNSYTYHPHILSNNYNDSVLGSISSQAFSVPVAITYIVLYRLPAWRIAVIIGVFFLIETWFIHTNLYEHHWWESYYTTFFLILSVILAKTWWKVLEDSSNHYVHFITLFFSLSTVSLSFAWILSSLLKLYIIPLNHFSNPVRDLIAGNAMYIWFATYFYSLVIFFRNRDWKYTLWSILFLLTVEVFMAQEGVLLFNNPAMIGVLPLFHLFMISAGSHYYERYFDTYREMQQKGLSSK
;
A
#
# COMPACT_ATOMS: atom_id res chain seq x y z
N MET A 1 -18.63 7.47 -22.89
CA MET A 1 -17.18 7.68 -22.63
C MET A 1 -16.59 6.32 -22.30
N ALA A 2 -15.31 6.08 -22.62
CA ALA A 2 -14.70 4.82 -22.23
C ALA A 2 -14.58 4.73 -20.70
N ASN A 3 -14.95 3.59 -20.12
CA ASN A 3 -15.10 3.42 -18.68
C ASN A 3 -13.82 3.67 -17.87
N TRP A 4 -12.65 3.50 -18.49
CA TRP A 4 -11.35 3.70 -17.83
C TRP A 4 -10.96 5.17 -17.65
N VAL A 5 -11.56 6.10 -18.41
CA VAL A 5 -11.15 7.51 -18.46
C VAL A 5 -11.21 8.17 -17.08
N PRO A 6 -12.28 8.01 -16.27
CA PRO A 6 -12.36 8.62 -14.95
C PRO A 6 -11.29 8.11 -13.98
N PHE A 7 -10.99 6.81 -14.00
CA PHE A 7 -9.98 6.20 -13.14
C PHE A 7 -8.58 6.71 -13.47
N VAL A 8 -8.23 6.76 -14.76
CA VAL A 8 -6.94 7.30 -15.21
C VAL A 8 -6.84 8.79 -14.90
N PHE A 9 -7.90 9.56 -15.13
CA PHE A 9 -7.93 10.98 -14.81
C PHE A 9 -7.72 11.24 -13.31
N LEU A 10 -8.45 10.53 -12.44
CA LEU A 10 -8.31 10.62 -10.98
C LEU A 10 -6.90 10.26 -10.53
N SER A 11 -6.35 9.17 -11.04
CA SER A 11 -4.98 8.73 -10.73
C SER A 11 -3.95 9.77 -11.16
N LEU A 12 -4.00 10.26 -12.41
CA LEU A 12 -3.06 11.27 -12.92
C LEU A 12 -3.18 12.60 -12.19
N PHE A 13 -4.41 13.06 -11.92
CA PHE A 13 -4.66 14.29 -11.16
C PHE A 13 -4.07 14.19 -9.74
N SER A 14 -4.21 13.02 -9.11
CA SER A 14 -3.66 12.75 -7.78
C SER A 14 -2.14 12.71 -7.80
N ILE A 15 -1.53 12.05 -8.79
CA ILE A 15 -0.07 12.02 -8.96
C ILE A 15 0.47 13.44 -9.18
N PHE A 16 -0.17 14.23 -10.04
CA PHE A 16 0.22 15.62 -10.28
C PHE A 16 0.10 16.47 -9.02
N THR A 17 -0.97 16.29 -8.25
CA THR A 17 -1.18 16.97 -6.97
C THR A 17 -0.09 16.60 -5.97
N LEU A 18 0.21 15.30 -5.81
CA LEU A 18 1.28 14.83 -4.93
C LEU A 18 2.64 15.38 -5.36
N PHE A 19 2.93 15.37 -6.66
CA PHE A 19 4.16 15.93 -7.22
C PHE A 19 4.29 17.42 -6.91
N PHE A 20 3.23 18.20 -7.10
CA PHE A 20 3.21 19.62 -6.76
C PHE A 20 3.43 19.86 -5.26
N ILE A 21 2.79 19.06 -4.40
CA ILE A 21 2.97 19.11 -2.94
C ILE A 21 4.44 18.86 -2.57
N VAL A 22 5.04 17.80 -3.11
CA VAL A 22 6.44 17.42 -2.86
C VAL A 22 7.40 18.49 -3.37
N MET A 23 7.16 19.02 -4.57
CA MET A 23 7.98 20.08 -5.15
C MET A 23 7.94 21.38 -4.35
N LYS A 24 6.78 21.75 -3.81
CA LYS A 24 6.64 22.97 -2.99
C LYS A 24 7.29 22.81 -1.61
N ASN A 25 7.36 21.59 -1.10
CA ASN A 25 7.84 21.28 0.25
C ASN A 25 9.13 20.43 0.21
N ARG A 26 10.12 20.82 -0.62
CA ARG A 26 11.33 20.02 -0.89
C ARG A 26 12.07 19.57 0.38
N GLN A 27 12.10 20.42 1.41
CA GLN A 27 12.81 20.18 2.67
C GLN A 27 12.27 18.97 3.45
N ILE A 28 10.97 18.68 3.31
CA ILE A 28 10.29 17.57 4.00
C ILE A 28 9.70 16.56 3.02
N SER A 29 10.17 16.57 1.77
CA SER A 29 9.65 15.75 0.66
C SER A 29 9.61 14.26 0.98
N GLY A 30 10.68 13.72 1.57
CA GLY A 30 10.73 12.30 1.98
C GLY A 30 9.67 11.94 3.02
N ARG A 31 9.46 12.81 4.02
CA ARG A 31 8.42 12.62 5.04
C ARG A 31 7.01 12.65 4.43
N ILE A 32 6.77 13.52 3.45
CA ILE A 32 5.51 13.59 2.71
C ILE A 32 5.26 12.28 1.94
N ILE A 33 6.27 11.79 1.22
CA ILE A 33 6.16 10.54 0.44
C ILE A 33 5.91 9.36 1.38
N LEU A 34 6.65 9.26 2.48
CA LEU A 34 6.45 8.21 3.50
C LEU A 34 5.06 8.29 4.12
N PHE A 35 4.56 9.48 4.42
CA PHE A 35 3.22 9.65 4.95
C PHE A 35 2.15 9.25 3.94
N TRP A 36 2.28 9.63 2.67
CA TRP A 36 1.38 9.20 1.61
C TRP A 36 1.38 7.67 1.45
N LEU A 37 2.56 7.03 1.44
CA LEU A 37 2.69 5.57 1.39
C LEU A 37 2.06 4.90 2.62
N PHE A 38 2.24 5.47 3.81
CA PHE A 38 1.62 5.00 5.05
C PHE A 38 0.09 5.05 4.98
N ILE A 39 -0.49 6.19 4.56
CA ILE A 39 -1.95 6.31 4.41
C ILE A 39 -2.49 5.33 3.37
N SER A 40 -1.76 5.15 2.26
CA SER A 40 -2.09 4.15 1.24
C SER A 40 -2.04 2.72 1.80
N GLY A 41 -1.10 2.43 2.70
CA GLY A 41 -0.96 1.12 3.34
C GLY A 41 -2.11 0.80 4.28
N LEU A 42 -2.58 1.80 5.03
CA LEU A 42 -3.82 1.68 5.80
C LEU A 42 -5.04 1.47 4.91
N ALA A 43 -5.12 2.20 3.79
CA ALA A 43 -6.18 2.02 2.81
C ALA A 43 -6.17 0.61 2.20
N TYR A 44 -4.99 0.02 1.95
CA TYR A 44 -4.86 -1.36 1.47
C TYR A 44 -5.32 -2.39 2.51
N VAL A 45 -5.04 -2.19 3.81
CA VAL A 45 -5.59 -3.05 4.87
C VAL A 45 -7.11 -2.96 4.88
N PHE A 46 -7.64 -1.75 4.82
CA PHE A 46 -9.08 -1.53 4.79
C PHE A 46 -9.71 -2.19 3.56
N GLU A 47 -9.13 -2.00 2.37
CA GLU A 47 -9.54 -2.64 1.12
C GLU A 47 -9.50 -4.16 1.22
N TYR A 48 -8.44 -4.70 1.80
CA TYR A 48 -8.32 -6.13 2.01
C TYR A 48 -9.50 -6.67 2.84
N VAL A 49 -9.88 -5.98 3.91
CA VAL A 49 -11.04 -6.38 4.72
C VAL A 49 -12.33 -6.24 3.91
N ILE A 50 -12.69 -5.05 3.46
CA ILE A 50 -14.03 -4.81 2.91
C ILE A 50 -14.20 -5.42 1.51
N PHE A 51 -13.21 -5.26 0.65
CA PHE A 51 -13.30 -5.65 -0.76
C PHE A 51 -12.80 -7.08 -0.96
N VAL A 52 -11.60 -7.43 -0.46
CA VAL A 52 -11.06 -8.78 -0.68
C VAL A 52 -11.76 -9.83 0.18
N LEU A 53 -11.95 -9.61 1.49
CA LEU A 53 -12.59 -10.62 2.35
C LEU A 53 -14.13 -10.60 2.29
N PHE A 54 -14.74 -9.43 2.16
CA PHE A 54 -16.20 -9.30 2.21
C PHE A 54 -16.88 -8.91 0.90
N ASN A 55 -16.13 -8.70 -0.20
CA ASN A 55 -16.70 -8.37 -1.51
C ASN A 55 -17.69 -7.20 -1.43
N SER A 56 -17.26 -6.07 -0.86
CA SER A 56 -18.07 -4.88 -0.58
C SER A 56 -18.72 -4.24 -1.81
N TYR A 57 -18.01 -4.24 -2.93
CA TYR A 57 -18.37 -3.53 -4.16
C TYR A 57 -17.55 -4.07 -5.34
N THR A 58 -17.88 -3.60 -6.54
CA THR A 58 -17.11 -3.85 -7.77
C THR A 58 -16.89 -2.57 -8.56
N TYR A 59 -15.69 -2.36 -9.11
CA TYR A 59 -15.40 -1.32 -10.11
C TYR A 59 -15.36 -1.92 -11.52
N HIS A 60 -15.77 -1.13 -12.52
CA HIS A 60 -15.81 -1.55 -13.94
C HIS A 60 -15.01 -0.63 -14.88
N PRO A 61 -13.68 -0.46 -14.68
CA PRO A 61 -12.87 0.37 -15.57
C PRO A 61 -12.74 -0.20 -16.99
N HIS A 62 -12.90 -1.51 -17.19
CA HIS A 62 -12.76 -2.23 -18.46
C HIS A 62 -11.39 -2.03 -19.14
N ILE A 63 -10.32 -2.15 -18.35
CA ILE A 63 -8.93 -2.10 -18.81
C ILE A 63 -8.37 -3.52 -18.93
N LEU A 64 -8.65 -4.37 -17.95
CA LEU A 64 -8.14 -5.74 -17.85
C LEU A 64 -9.21 -6.75 -18.25
N SER A 65 -8.79 -7.85 -18.84
CA SER A 65 -9.71 -8.91 -19.29
C SER A 65 -10.34 -9.72 -18.16
N ASN A 66 -9.72 -9.73 -16.98
CA ASN A 66 -10.24 -10.41 -15.80
C ASN A 66 -10.99 -9.41 -14.92
N ASN A 67 -12.30 -9.58 -14.77
CA ASN A 67 -13.17 -8.64 -14.05
C ASN A 67 -12.74 -8.34 -12.62
N TYR A 68 -12.22 -9.33 -11.89
CA TYR A 68 -11.76 -9.10 -10.51
C TYR A 68 -10.49 -8.26 -10.47
N ASN A 69 -9.50 -8.58 -11.31
CA ASN A 69 -8.29 -7.75 -11.45
C ASN A 69 -8.61 -6.35 -11.99
N ASP A 70 -9.60 -6.24 -12.88
CA ASP A 70 -10.08 -4.96 -13.40
C ASP A 70 -10.67 -4.11 -12.27
N SER A 71 -11.47 -4.71 -11.40
CA SER A 71 -12.00 -4.05 -10.20
C SER A 71 -10.90 -3.65 -9.22
N VAL A 72 -9.89 -4.51 -9.01
CA VAL A 72 -8.71 -4.20 -8.17
C VAL A 72 -7.94 -3.01 -8.75
N LEU A 73 -7.75 -2.96 -10.06
CA LEU A 73 -7.10 -1.82 -10.72
C LEU A 73 -7.92 -0.53 -10.52
N GLY A 74 -9.24 -0.63 -10.62
CA GLY A 74 -10.16 0.46 -10.29
C GLY A 74 -10.00 0.95 -8.85
N SER A 75 -9.91 0.04 -7.88
CA SER A 75 -9.76 0.40 -6.47
C SER A 75 -8.39 1.00 -6.15
N ILE A 76 -7.31 0.56 -6.81
CA ILE A 76 -5.97 1.18 -6.69
C ILE A 76 -6.01 2.68 -7.02
N SER A 77 -6.80 3.10 -8.01
CA SER A 77 -6.98 4.53 -8.32
C SER A 77 -7.41 5.35 -7.11
N SER A 78 -8.26 4.78 -6.24
CA SER A 78 -8.73 5.42 -5.03
C SER A 78 -7.74 5.23 -3.87
N GLN A 79 -7.38 3.99 -3.58
CA GLN A 79 -6.69 3.58 -2.35
C GLN A 79 -5.19 3.81 -2.36
N ALA A 80 -4.55 3.92 -3.53
CA ALA A 80 -3.14 4.30 -3.64
C ALA A 80 -2.97 5.79 -3.95
N PHE A 81 -3.93 6.37 -4.67
CA PHE A 81 -3.78 7.73 -5.19
C PHE A 81 -4.80 8.70 -4.61
N SER A 82 -6.05 8.70 -5.09
CA SER A 82 -6.96 9.82 -4.82
C SER A 82 -7.20 10.08 -3.34
N VAL A 83 -7.55 9.06 -2.56
CA VAL A 83 -7.83 9.22 -1.13
C VAL A 83 -6.55 9.55 -0.34
N PRO A 84 -5.45 8.78 -0.44
CA PRO A 84 -4.23 9.10 0.29
C PRO A 84 -3.63 10.46 -0.06
N VAL A 85 -3.66 10.87 -1.33
CA VAL A 85 -3.14 12.18 -1.74
C VAL A 85 -4.01 13.32 -1.19
N ALA A 86 -5.34 13.19 -1.25
CA ALA A 86 -6.24 14.19 -0.67
C ALA A 86 -6.04 14.32 0.85
N ILE A 87 -5.90 13.20 1.57
CA ILE A 87 -5.60 13.21 3.01
C ILE A 87 -4.23 13.85 3.28
N THR A 88 -3.21 13.51 2.49
CA THR A 88 -1.87 14.12 2.57
C THR A 88 -1.96 15.65 2.40
N TYR A 89 -2.74 16.11 1.42
CA TYR A 89 -3.00 17.54 1.21
C TYR A 89 -3.70 18.19 2.41
N ILE A 90 -4.77 17.57 2.92
CA ILE A 90 -5.54 18.06 4.07
C ILE A 90 -4.65 18.26 5.29
N VAL A 91 -3.82 17.26 5.60
CA VAL A 91 -2.97 17.23 6.78
C VAL A 91 -1.83 18.24 6.65
N LEU A 92 -1.12 18.23 5.52
CA LEU A 92 0.04 19.08 5.31
C LEU A 92 -0.32 20.58 5.33
N TYR A 93 -1.43 20.95 4.70
CA TYR A 93 -1.90 22.35 4.68
C TYR A 93 -2.83 22.71 5.84
N ARG A 94 -2.99 21.80 6.82
CA ARG A 94 -3.79 22.01 8.04
C ARG A 94 -5.18 22.58 7.75
N LEU A 95 -5.88 21.99 6.78
CA LEU A 95 -7.15 22.55 6.33
C LEU A 95 -8.20 22.61 7.45
N PRO A 96 -9.01 23.69 7.50
CA PRO A 96 -10.13 23.81 8.42
C PRO A 96 -11.27 22.86 8.05
N ALA A 97 -12.15 22.56 9.01
CA ALA A 97 -13.21 21.56 8.89
C ALA A 97 -14.11 21.74 7.66
N TRP A 98 -14.49 22.98 7.31
CA TRP A 98 -15.35 23.24 6.15
C TRP A 98 -14.69 22.86 4.82
N ARG A 99 -13.37 23.05 4.66
CA ARG A 99 -12.64 22.63 3.45
C ARG A 99 -12.52 21.11 3.38
N ILE A 100 -12.37 20.47 4.53
CA ILE A 100 -12.35 19.00 4.62
C ILE A 100 -13.72 18.45 4.20
N ALA A 101 -14.82 19.04 4.70
CA ALA A 101 -16.16 18.66 4.32
C ALA A 101 -16.40 18.81 2.81
N VAL A 102 -15.88 19.87 2.18
CA VAL A 102 -15.93 20.03 0.71
C VAL A 102 -15.19 18.91 0.00
N ILE A 103 -13.96 18.57 0.42
CA ILE A 103 -13.19 17.48 -0.21
C ILE A 103 -13.91 16.14 -0.08
N ILE A 104 -14.41 15.81 1.12
CA ILE A 104 -15.18 14.58 1.36
C ILE A 104 -16.47 14.57 0.54
N GLY A 105 -17.16 15.71 0.45
CA GLY A 105 -18.34 15.87 -0.41
C GLY A 105 -18.03 15.63 -1.89
N VAL A 106 -16.87 16.07 -2.38
CA VAL A 106 -16.43 15.76 -3.74
C VAL A 106 -16.23 14.25 -3.94
N PHE A 107 -15.62 13.53 -2.99
CA PHE A 107 -15.52 12.07 -3.08
C PHE A 107 -16.89 11.38 -3.10
N PHE A 108 -17.81 11.83 -2.26
CA PHE A 108 -19.18 11.32 -2.27
C PHE A 108 -19.87 11.55 -3.62
N LEU A 109 -19.72 12.73 -4.22
CA LEU A 109 -20.26 13.05 -5.54
C LEU A 109 -19.62 12.21 -6.65
N ILE A 110 -18.31 11.98 -6.59
CA ILE A 110 -17.59 11.13 -7.55
C ILE A 110 -18.12 9.69 -7.47
N GLU A 111 -18.21 9.13 -6.26
CA GLU A 111 -18.71 7.78 -6.05
C GLU A 111 -20.18 7.66 -6.52
N THR A 112 -21.02 8.62 -6.14
CA THR A 112 -22.41 8.69 -6.60
C THR A 112 -22.48 8.73 -8.12
N TRP A 113 -21.63 9.53 -8.77
CA TRP A 113 -21.56 9.60 -10.23
C TRP A 113 -21.09 8.28 -10.86
N PHE A 114 -20.14 7.57 -10.22
CA PHE A 114 -19.69 6.26 -10.69
C PHE A 114 -20.82 5.23 -10.65
N ILE A 115 -21.67 5.26 -9.61
CA ILE A 115 -22.87 4.42 -9.52
C ILE A 115 -23.82 4.72 -10.67
N HIS A 116 -24.17 6.01 -10.88
CA HIS A 116 -25.10 6.42 -11.93
C HIS A 116 -24.59 6.09 -13.35
N THR A 117 -23.28 5.92 -13.52
CA THR A 117 -22.65 5.58 -14.81
C THR A 117 -22.29 4.10 -14.93
N ASN A 118 -22.67 3.26 -13.96
CA ASN A 118 -22.34 1.83 -13.89
C ASN A 118 -20.82 1.56 -13.93
N LEU A 119 -20.01 2.49 -13.41
CA LEU A 119 -18.57 2.32 -13.20
C LEU A 119 -18.27 1.71 -11.83
N TYR A 120 -19.24 1.73 -10.93
CA TYR A 120 -19.16 1.22 -9.57
C TYR A 120 -20.49 0.59 -9.18
N GLU A 121 -20.43 -0.61 -8.62
CA GLU A 121 -21.58 -1.36 -8.13
C GLU A 121 -21.42 -1.61 -6.63
N HIS A 122 -22.43 -1.22 -5.85
CA HIS A 122 -22.52 -1.56 -4.44
C HIS A 122 -23.01 -3.00 -4.28
N HIS A 123 -22.39 -3.76 -3.38
CA HIS A 123 -22.99 -5.01 -2.90
C HIS A 123 -23.62 -4.80 -1.51
N TRP A 124 -22.82 -4.33 -0.56
CA TRP A 124 -23.29 -3.94 0.79
C TRP A 124 -22.63 -2.65 1.28
N TRP A 125 -21.64 -2.14 0.55
CA TRP A 125 -20.92 -0.92 0.90
C TRP A 125 -21.54 0.29 0.24
N GLU A 126 -22.40 0.97 0.97
CA GLU A 126 -23.03 2.22 0.58
C GLU A 126 -22.11 3.45 0.72
N SER A 127 -22.36 4.50 -0.07
CA SER A 127 -21.50 5.71 -0.13
C SER A 127 -21.39 6.50 1.19
N TYR A 128 -22.36 6.34 2.10
CA TYR A 128 -22.26 6.94 3.42
C TYR A 128 -21.18 6.27 4.28
N TYR A 129 -20.85 4.99 4.06
CA TYR A 129 -19.72 4.36 4.72
C TYR A 129 -18.40 4.98 4.26
N THR A 130 -18.21 5.21 2.95
CA THR A 130 -17.02 5.92 2.43
C THR A 130 -16.87 7.28 3.11
N THR A 131 -17.94 8.06 3.18
CA THR A 131 -17.93 9.38 3.84
C THR A 131 -17.52 9.27 5.31
N PHE A 132 -18.13 8.35 6.06
CA PHE A 132 -17.83 8.12 7.47
C PHE A 132 -16.36 7.73 7.69
N PHE A 133 -15.86 6.77 6.93
CA PHE A 133 -14.48 6.30 7.05
C PHE A 133 -13.48 7.36 6.59
N LEU A 134 -13.78 8.21 5.59
CA LEU A 134 -12.92 9.34 5.23
C LEU A 134 -12.78 10.36 6.36
N ILE A 135 -13.85 10.65 7.11
CA ILE A 135 -13.78 11.51 8.30
C ILE A 135 -12.83 10.90 9.34
N LEU A 136 -13.00 9.61 9.62
CA LEU A 136 -12.14 8.89 10.57
C LEU A 136 -10.68 8.88 10.10
N SER A 137 -10.44 8.61 8.82
CA SER A 137 -9.10 8.61 8.22
C SER A 137 -8.43 9.98 8.32
N VAL A 138 -9.16 11.09 8.13
CA VAL A 138 -8.59 12.44 8.30
C VAL A 138 -8.20 12.71 9.75
N ILE A 139 -9.03 12.30 10.73
CA ILE A 139 -8.73 12.45 12.16
C ILE A 139 -7.48 11.65 12.53
N LEU A 140 -7.42 10.38 12.10
CA LEU A 140 -6.27 9.51 12.32
C LEU A 140 -5.02 10.10 11.67
N ALA A 141 -5.12 10.55 10.42
CA ALA A 141 -4.00 11.09 9.66
C ALA A 141 -3.44 12.38 10.26
N LYS A 142 -4.29 13.30 10.72
CA LYS A 142 -3.85 14.52 11.43
C LYS A 142 -3.10 14.18 12.73
N THR A 143 -3.61 13.20 13.47
CA THR A 143 -2.99 12.74 14.72
C THR A 143 -1.65 12.07 14.42
N TRP A 144 -1.61 11.17 13.45
CA TRP A 144 -0.41 10.44 13.06
C TRP A 144 0.69 11.36 12.56
N TRP A 145 0.36 12.34 11.72
CA TRP A 145 1.33 13.32 11.22
C TRP A 145 2.00 14.10 12.36
N LYS A 146 1.21 14.55 13.35
CA LYS A 146 1.74 15.27 14.51
C LYS A 146 2.72 14.40 15.31
N VAL A 147 2.42 13.11 15.48
CA VAL A 147 3.32 12.20 16.21
C VAL A 147 4.52 11.78 15.36
N LEU A 148 4.38 11.71 14.03
CA LEU A 148 5.47 11.44 13.11
C LEU A 148 6.50 12.60 13.05
N GLU A 149 6.09 13.82 13.39
CA GLU A 149 6.99 14.97 13.56
C GLU A 149 7.88 14.85 14.81
N ASP A 150 7.49 14.04 15.80
CA ASP A 150 8.25 13.81 17.03
C ASP A 150 9.25 12.65 16.84
N SER A 151 10.55 12.98 16.75
CA SER A 151 11.62 12.01 16.45
C SER A 151 11.83 10.96 17.55
N SER A 152 11.29 11.19 18.74
CA SER A 152 11.46 10.31 19.89
C SER A 152 10.59 9.04 19.83
N ASN A 153 9.53 9.02 19.01
CA ASN A 153 8.59 7.91 18.97
C ASN A 153 8.99 6.82 17.96
N HIS A 154 9.90 5.95 18.40
CA HIS A 154 10.40 4.81 17.62
C HIS A 154 9.30 3.89 17.07
N TYR A 155 8.20 3.69 17.80
CA TYR A 155 7.10 2.83 17.35
C TYR A 155 6.36 3.41 16.15
N VAL A 156 6.12 4.72 16.14
CA VAL A 156 5.45 5.41 15.04
C VAL A 156 6.29 5.35 13.78
N HIS A 157 7.61 5.48 13.90
CA HIS A 157 8.52 5.31 12.77
C HIS A 157 8.52 3.87 12.24
N PHE A 158 8.55 2.86 13.11
CA PHE A 158 8.46 1.45 12.69
C PHE A 158 7.13 1.15 11.97
N ILE A 159 6.01 1.57 12.54
CA ILE A 159 4.68 1.34 11.93
C ILE A 159 4.56 2.08 10.59
N THR A 160 5.06 3.32 10.51
CA THR A 160 5.09 4.09 9.26
C THR A 160 5.94 3.38 8.20
N LEU A 161 7.11 2.87 8.57
CA LEU A 161 7.97 2.08 7.68
C LEU A 161 7.26 0.81 7.19
N PHE A 162 6.66 0.04 8.11
CA PHE A 162 5.95 -1.19 7.79
C PHE A 162 4.83 -0.98 6.78
N PHE A 163 3.93 -0.02 7.02
CA PHE A 163 2.84 0.25 6.09
C PHE A 163 3.34 0.84 4.78
N SER A 164 4.37 1.69 4.80
CA SER A 164 4.94 2.25 3.58
C SER A 164 5.54 1.16 2.68
N LEU A 165 6.31 0.24 3.27
CA LEU A 165 6.85 -0.93 2.57
C LEU A 165 5.72 -1.85 2.09
N SER A 166 4.69 -2.06 2.91
CA SER A 166 3.55 -2.90 2.54
C SER A 166 2.81 -2.36 1.31
N THR A 167 2.59 -1.05 1.21
CA THR A 167 1.97 -0.42 0.02
C THR A 167 2.75 -0.75 -1.25
N VAL A 168 4.07 -0.54 -1.22
CA VAL A 168 4.92 -0.78 -2.38
C VAL A 168 4.96 -2.28 -2.69
N SER A 169 5.24 -3.11 -1.69
CA SER A 169 5.34 -4.56 -1.87
C SER A 169 4.04 -5.18 -2.38
N LEU A 170 2.88 -4.79 -1.86
CA LEU A 170 1.58 -5.31 -2.32
C LEU A 170 1.29 -4.92 -3.76
N SER A 171 1.60 -3.67 -4.13
CA SER A 171 1.41 -3.20 -5.51
C SER A 171 2.29 -3.97 -6.49
N PHE A 172 3.58 -4.15 -6.16
CA PHE A 172 4.48 -4.95 -6.97
C PHE A 172 4.08 -6.43 -7.01
N ALA A 173 3.74 -7.01 -5.86
CA ALA A 173 3.33 -8.40 -5.78
C ALA A 173 2.04 -8.66 -6.58
N TRP A 174 1.08 -7.73 -6.59
CA TRP A 174 -0.09 -7.81 -7.47
C TRP A 174 0.30 -7.81 -8.96
N ILE A 175 1.24 -6.96 -9.37
CA ILE A 175 1.78 -6.99 -10.75
C ILE A 175 2.44 -8.35 -11.07
N LEU A 176 3.34 -8.82 -10.20
CA LEU A 176 4.08 -10.07 -10.43
C LEU A 176 3.16 -11.30 -10.46
N SER A 177 2.21 -11.40 -9.54
CA SER A 177 1.29 -12.53 -9.42
C SER A 177 0.08 -12.44 -10.36
N SER A 178 -0.63 -11.32 -10.36
CA SER A 178 -1.94 -11.23 -11.01
C SER A 178 -1.84 -10.82 -12.48
N LEU A 179 -0.89 -9.95 -12.83
CA LEU A 179 -0.70 -9.50 -14.22
C LEU A 179 0.29 -10.36 -14.97
N LEU A 180 1.47 -10.61 -14.38
CA LEU A 180 2.54 -11.40 -15.01
C LEU A 180 2.41 -12.91 -14.75
N LYS A 181 1.58 -13.32 -13.79
CA LYS A 181 1.35 -14.73 -13.45
C LYS A 181 2.66 -15.47 -13.15
N LEU A 182 3.62 -14.84 -12.46
CA LEU A 182 4.89 -15.50 -12.16
C LEU A 182 4.75 -16.60 -11.10
N TYR A 183 3.85 -16.39 -10.14
CA TYR A 183 3.50 -17.33 -9.08
C TYR A 183 2.04 -17.15 -8.66
N ILE A 184 1.49 -18.16 -7.98
CA ILE A 184 0.12 -18.20 -7.47
C ILE A 184 0.15 -18.70 -6.02
N ILE A 185 -0.65 -18.09 -5.14
CA ILE A 185 -0.87 -18.55 -3.77
C ILE A 185 -2.37 -18.87 -3.61
N PRO A 186 -2.81 -20.09 -3.96
CA PRO A 186 -4.21 -20.47 -3.79
C PRO A 186 -4.49 -20.81 -2.32
N LEU A 187 -5.31 -19.99 -1.66
CA LEU A 187 -5.86 -20.29 -0.33
C LEU A 187 -7.01 -21.32 -0.40
N ASN A 188 -7.61 -21.50 -1.59
CA ASN A 188 -8.82 -22.29 -1.84
C ASN A 188 -9.99 -21.92 -0.90
N HIS A 189 -10.06 -20.65 -0.50
CA HIS A 189 -11.10 -20.14 0.39
C HIS A 189 -12.24 -19.48 -0.39
N PHE A 190 -11.92 -18.77 -1.48
CA PHE A 190 -12.91 -18.09 -2.31
C PHE A 190 -13.19 -18.86 -3.61
N SER A 191 -14.43 -18.79 -4.07
CA SER A 191 -14.84 -19.38 -5.36
C SER A 191 -14.16 -18.71 -6.57
N ASN A 192 -13.77 -17.44 -6.44
CA ASN A 192 -13.04 -16.72 -7.47
C ASN A 192 -11.52 -16.92 -7.27
N PRO A 193 -10.80 -17.54 -8.21
CA PRO A 193 -9.38 -17.87 -8.04
C PRO A 193 -8.46 -16.64 -8.01
N VAL A 194 -8.87 -15.52 -8.62
CA VAL A 194 -8.08 -14.27 -8.60
C VAL A 194 -8.24 -13.56 -7.26
N ARG A 195 -9.47 -13.55 -6.71
CA ARG A 195 -9.73 -13.07 -5.35
C ARG A 195 -8.91 -13.85 -4.33
N ASP A 196 -8.90 -15.16 -4.49
CA ASP A 196 -8.17 -16.09 -3.62
C ASP A 196 -6.65 -15.87 -3.69
N LEU A 197 -6.11 -15.73 -4.90
CA LEU A 197 -4.72 -15.33 -5.14
C LEU A 197 -4.37 -14.02 -4.45
N ILE A 198 -5.18 -12.97 -4.63
CA ILE A 198 -4.93 -11.66 -4.04
C ILE A 198 -4.97 -11.73 -2.52
N ALA A 199 -5.89 -12.53 -1.95
CA ALA A 199 -5.99 -12.73 -0.52
C ALA A 199 -4.72 -13.40 0.04
N GLY A 200 -4.30 -14.52 -0.55
CA GLY A 200 -3.09 -15.24 -0.13
C GLY A 200 -1.83 -14.41 -0.30
N ASN A 201 -1.72 -13.68 -1.41
CA ASN A 201 -0.60 -12.81 -1.67
C ASN A 201 -0.52 -11.66 -0.67
N ALA A 202 -1.65 -11.06 -0.27
CA ALA A 202 -1.63 -10.00 0.73
C ALA A 202 -1.15 -10.48 2.10
N MET A 203 -1.63 -11.66 2.55
CA MET A 203 -1.16 -12.27 3.80
C MET A 203 0.35 -12.54 3.78
N TYR A 204 0.85 -13.17 2.71
CA TYR A 204 2.26 -13.47 2.56
C TYR A 204 3.12 -12.19 2.53
N ILE A 205 2.69 -11.19 1.77
CA ILE A 205 3.45 -9.94 1.63
C ILE A 205 3.50 -9.16 2.94
N TRP A 206 2.43 -9.10 3.73
CA TRP A 206 2.49 -8.48 5.06
C TRP A 206 3.43 -9.22 6.01
N PHE A 207 3.44 -10.56 5.94
CA PHE A 207 4.42 -11.35 6.68
C PHE A 207 5.85 -10.99 6.24
N ALA A 208 6.13 -10.96 4.94
CA ALA A 208 7.45 -10.60 4.42
C ALA A 208 7.86 -9.15 4.75
N THR A 209 6.95 -8.18 4.61
CA THR A 209 7.23 -6.76 4.92
C THR A 209 7.46 -6.51 6.40
N TYR A 210 6.89 -7.33 7.29
CA TYR A 210 7.23 -7.30 8.70
C TYR A 210 8.73 -7.60 8.91
N PHE A 211 9.27 -8.65 8.27
CA PHE A 211 10.69 -8.96 8.32
C PHE A 211 11.57 -7.88 7.66
N TYR A 212 11.14 -7.32 6.52
CA TYR A 212 11.88 -6.19 5.91
C TYR A 212 11.97 -5.03 6.88
N SER A 213 10.86 -4.69 7.55
CA SER A 213 10.79 -3.59 8.50
C SER A 213 11.67 -3.85 9.71
N LEU A 214 11.71 -5.08 10.24
CA LEU A 214 12.61 -5.45 11.34
C LEU A 214 14.08 -5.25 10.97
N VAL A 215 14.51 -5.74 9.80
CA VAL A 215 15.90 -5.60 9.35
C VAL A 215 16.25 -4.13 9.12
N ILE A 216 15.42 -3.40 8.37
CA ILE A 216 15.68 -1.99 8.06
C ILE A 216 15.68 -1.15 9.33
N PHE A 217 14.77 -1.41 10.27
CA PHE A 217 14.65 -0.59 11.48
C PHE A 217 15.76 -0.85 12.50
N PHE A 218 16.08 -2.13 12.79
CA PHE A 218 17.03 -2.49 13.85
C PHE A 218 18.46 -2.76 13.36
N ARG A 219 18.65 -3.12 12.08
CA ARG A 219 19.91 -3.60 11.50
C ARG A 219 20.13 -3.05 10.09
N ASN A 220 19.73 -1.81 9.85
CA ASN A 220 19.84 -1.19 8.53
C ASN A 220 21.27 -1.29 7.97
N ARG A 221 21.41 -1.64 6.69
CA ARG A 221 22.68 -1.85 5.97
C ARG A 221 23.58 -2.97 6.47
N ASP A 222 23.21 -3.70 7.52
CA ASP A 222 23.92 -4.92 7.85
C ASP A 222 23.53 -6.02 6.86
N TRP A 223 24.43 -6.27 5.91
CA TRP A 223 24.25 -7.26 4.84
C TRP A 223 24.01 -8.67 5.41
N LYS A 224 24.56 -8.99 6.58
CA LYS A 224 24.36 -10.32 7.19
C LYS A 224 22.89 -10.52 7.55
N TYR A 225 22.26 -9.56 8.23
CA TYR A 225 20.84 -9.65 8.59
C TYR A 225 19.94 -9.58 7.36
N THR A 226 20.30 -8.78 6.35
CA THR A 226 19.60 -8.78 5.05
C THR A 226 19.61 -10.17 4.42
N LEU A 227 20.79 -10.80 4.34
CA LEU A 227 20.94 -12.15 3.80
C LEU A 227 20.17 -13.18 4.62
N TRP A 228 20.28 -13.13 5.96
CA TRP A 228 19.55 -14.05 6.84
C TRP A 228 18.02 -13.94 6.67
N SER A 229 17.48 -12.74 6.54
CA SER A 229 16.05 -12.55 6.30
C SER A 229 15.62 -13.06 4.94
N ILE A 230 16.43 -12.86 3.89
CA ILE A 230 16.12 -13.42 2.56
C ILE A 230 16.16 -14.96 2.59
N LEU A 231 17.18 -15.55 3.22
CA LEU A 231 17.28 -17.02 3.35
C LEU A 231 16.12 -17.60 4.16
N PHE A 232 15.71 -16.91 5.23
CA PHE A 232 14.54 -17.30 6.02
C PHE A 232 13.26 -17.27 5.19
N LEU A 233 12.98 -16.16 4.48
CA LEU A 233 11.79 -16.05 3.63
C LEU A 233 11.81 -17.07 2.49
N LEU A 234 12.96 -17.30 1.86
CA LEU A 234 13.11 -18.36 0.85
C LEU A 234 12.82 -19.75 1.43
N THR A 235 13.21 -20.02 2.68
CA THR A 235 12.88 -21.28 3.34
C THR A 235 11.37 -21.44 3.52
N VAL A 236 10.68 -20.36 3.94
CA VAL A 236 9.21 -20.34 4.03
C VAL A 236 8.57 -20.56 2.67
N GLU A 237 9.07 -19.94 1.60
CA GLU A 237 8.56 -20.10 0.24
C GLU A 237 8.76 -21.52 -0.30
N VAL A 238 9.92 -22.14 -0.06
CA VAL A 238 10.18 -23.53 -0.42
C VAL A 238 9.23 -24.46 0.31
N PHE A 239 8.99 -24.23 1.60
CA PHE A 239 8.01 -24.98 2.38
C PHE A 239 6.58 -24.80 1.83
N MET A 240 6.17 -23.56 1.55
CA MET A 240 4.87 -23.27 0.91
C MET A 240 4.74 -23.97 -0.44
N ALA A 241 5.81 -24.07 -1.23
CA ALA A 241 5.80 -24.76 -2.51
C ALA A 241 5.69 -26.29 -2.36
N GLN A 242 6.34 -26.87 -1.35
CA GLN A 242 6.22 -28.30 -1.03
C GLN A 242 4.80 -28.66 -0.60
N GLU A 243 4.15 -27.80 0.17
CA GLU A 243 2.76 -27.98 0.62
C GLU A 243 1.71 -27.59 -0.44
N GLY A 244 2.13 -27.15 -1.63
CA GLY A 244 1.23 -26.73 -2.72
C GLY A 244 0.51 -25.39 -2.47
N VAL A 245 0.91 -24.64 -1.44
CA VAL A 245 0.39 -23.31 -1.10
C VAL A 245 1.00 -22.23 -1.99
N LEU A 246 2.21 -22.45 -2.53
CA LEU A 246 2.87 -21.56 -3.50
C LEU A 246 3.17 -22.33 -4.78
N LEU A 247 2.53 -21.92 -5.89
CA LEU A 247 2.69 -22.56 -7.18
C LEU A 247 3.43 -21.63 -8.14
N PHE A 248 4.41 -22.17 -8.86
CA PHE A 248 5.16 -21.44 -9.87
C PHE A 248 4.78 -21.91 -11.27
N ASN A 249 4.67 -20.97 -12.22
CA ASN A 249 4.43 -21.32 -13.63
C ASN A 249 5.64 -22.01 -14.29
N ASN A 250 6.84 -21.70 -13.81
CA ASN A 250 8.08 -22.32 -14.22
C ASN A 250 8.99 -22.44 -12.99
N PRO A 251 9.65 -23.59 -12.73
CA PRO A 251 10.56 -23.75 -11.60
C PRO A 251 11.63 -22.65 -11.48
N ALA A 252 12.09 -22.09 -12.61
CA ALA A 252 13.04 -20.97 -12.62
C ALA A 252 12.50 -19.69 -11.97
N MET A 253 11.17 -19.53 -11.87
CA MET A 253 10.53 -18.36 -11.25
C MET A 253 10.71 -18.30 -9.73
N ILE A 254 11.17 -19.38 -9.09
CA ILE A 254 11.52 -19.34 -7.67
C ILE A 254 12.59 -18.28 -7.37
N GLY A 255 13.46 -17.97 -8.35
CA GLY A 255 14.46 -16.92 -8.21
C GLY A 255 13.92 -15.49 -8.18
N VAL A 256 12.66 -15.27 -8.59
CA VAL A 256 12.04 -13.93 -8.61
C VAL A 256 11.80 -13.41 -7.20
N LEU A 257 11.40 -14.27 -6.26
CA LEU A 257 11.03 -13.85 -4.91
C LEU A 257 12.22 -13.37 -4.06
N PRO A 258 13.37 -14.07 -4.03
CA PRO A 258 14.58 -13.55 -3.37
C PRO A 258 15.06 -12.22 -3.96
N LEU A 259 14.97 -12.05 -5.29
CA LEU A 259 15.31 -10.78 -5.94
C LEU A 259 14.35 -9.67 -5.54
N PHE A 260 13.06 -9.98 -5.45
CA PHE A 260 12.04 -9.06 -4.96
C PHE A 260 12.32 -8.66 -3.50
N HIS A 261 12.65 -9.60 -2.61
CA HIS A 261 13.02 -9.31 -1.22
C HIS A 261 14.26 -8.42 -1.13
N LEU A 262 15.31 -8.76 -1.88
CA LEU A 262 16.54 -7.97 -1.93
C LEU A 262 16.26 -6.55 -2.39
N PHE A 263 15.47 -6.38 -3.44
CA PHE A 263 15.05 -5.08 -3.95
C PHE A 263 14.29 -4.28 -2.89
N MET A 264 13.29 -4.88 -2.25
CA MET A 264 12.47 -4.21 -1.24
C MET A 264 13.29 -3.79 -0.01
N ILE A 265 14.16 -4.67 0.49
CA ILE A 265 15.04 -4.34 1.62
C ILE A 265 16.02 -3.23 1.22
N SER A 266 16.68 -3.34 0.06
CA SER A 266 17.68 -2.37 -0.40
C SER A 266 17.07 -0.98 -0.63
N ALA A 267 15.92 -0.92 -1.31
CA ALA A 267 15.19 0.32 -1.56
C ALA A 267 14.70 0.92 -0.23
N GLY A 268 14.11 0.11 0.64
CA GLY A 268 13.66 0.52 1.97
C GLY A 268 14.79 1.06 2.83
N SER A 269 15.93 0.36 2.88
CA SER A 269 17.15 0.77 3.59
C SER A 269 17.66 2.14 3.12
N HIS A 270 17.70 2.36 1.81
CA HIS A 270 18.13 3.64 1.23
C HIS A 270 17.21 4.79 1.64
N TYR A 271 15.89 4.58 1.57
CA TYR A 271 14.93 5.61 1.99
C TYR A 271 14.95 5.85 3.50
N TYR A 272 15.06 4.78 4.30
CA TYR A 272 15.08 4.88 5.76
C TYR A 272 16.25 5.73 6.26
N GLU A 273 17.46 5.45 5.78
CA GLU A 273 18.67 6.21 6.14
C GLU A 273 18.57 7.70 5.78
N ARG A 274 17.97 7.99 4.62
CA ARG A 274 17.92 9.36 4.09
C ARG A 274 16.89 10.23 4.81
N TYR A 275 15.80 9.64 5.29
CA TYR A 275 14.60 10.40 5.69
C TYR A 275 14.09 10.12 7.12
N PHE A 276 14.64 9.13 7.84
CA PHE A 276 14.30 8.90 9.24
C PHE A 276 15.44 9.36 10.15
N ASP A 277 15.19 10.42 10.93
CA ASP A 277 16.14 10.95 11.91
C ASP A 277 16.45 9.92 13.02
N THR A 278 15.48 9.06 13.35
CA THR A 278 15.65 7.93 14.27
C THR A 278 16.84 7.04 13.95
N TYR A 279 17.13 6.82 12.66
CA TYR A 279 18.28 6.02 12.27
C TYR A 279 19.60 6.67 12.71
N ARG A 280 19.71 7.99 12.55
CA ARG A 280 20.89 8.77 13.00
C ARG A 280 21.03 8.71 14.51
N GLU A 281 19.93 8.83 15.24
CA GLU A 281 19.93 8.71 16.71
C GLU A 281 20.35 7.30 17.17
N MET A 282 19.84 6.25 16.53
CA MET A 282 20.23 4.86 16.84
C MET A 282 21.70 4.57 16.52
N GLN A 283 22.24 5.15 15.44
CA GLN A 283 23.68 5.10 15.13
C GLN A 283 24.51 5.81 16.21
N GLN A 284 24.09 7.02 16.64
CA GLN A 284 24.78 7.77 17.70
C GLN A 284 24.79 7.01 19.03
N LYS A 285 23.72 6.26 19.33
CA LYS A 285 23.61 5.41 20.53
C LYS A 285 24.29 4.03 20.39
N GLY A 286 24.92 3.73 19.25
CA GLY A 286 25.56 2.43 19.00
C GLY A 286 24.59 1.25 18.88
N LEU A 287 23.29 1.51 18.69
CA LEU A 287 22.22 0.50 18.63
C LEU A 287 22.02 -0.04 17.21
N SER A 288 22.44 0.70 16.18
CA SER A 288 22.61 0.23 14.81
C SER A 288 24.08 -0.16 14.62
N SER A 289 24.37 -1.45 14.44
CA SER A 289 25.72 -1.90 14.09
C SER A 289 26.18 -1.25 12.78
N LYS A 290 27.49 -0.95 12.69
CA LYS A 290 28.17 -0.59 11.43
C LYS A 290 28.25 -1.80 10.50
#